data_AF-A0A7U0RLX7-F1
#
_entry.id   AF-A0A7U0RLX7-F1
#
_cell.length_a   1.000
_cell.length_b   1.000
_cell.length_c   1.000
_cell.angle_alpha   90.00
_cell.angle_beta   90.00
_cell.angle_gamma   90.00
#
_symmetry.space_group_name_H-M   'P 1'
#
loop_
_entity.id
_entity.type
_entity.pdbx_description
1 polymer ?
#
loop_
_entity_poly.entity_id
_entity_poly.type
_entity_poly.pdbx_seq_one_letter_code
_entity_poly.pdbx_strand_id
1 'polypeptide(L)'
;MIKRFNPDFSLSISHELAYMRETPEGGYVAHGDYATLFSELELVKADRDAQQKRADALAVENAELNSGCGFFAYDPDNGFEEFKTKEEAIAAAESYIDYYRGEACDGWPDEVAQVSWGIIMQESTRVNERPRTNDDSCDPAIETVCDYALLPNIETPATSAALAAIEAWGVDKTVAVIFLRDLFEAATKLREAK
;
A
#
# COMPACT_ATOMS: atom_id res chain seq x y z
N MET A 1 76.88 14.45 10.39
CA MET A 1 76.07 13.70 9.41
C MET A 1 74.64 13.65 9.95
N ILE A 2 73.79 14.59 9.55
CA ILE A 2 72.42 14.71 10.06
C ILE A 2 71.55 13.75 9.24
N LYS A 3 71.01 12.71 9.89
CA LYS A 3 69.97 11.87 9.29
C LYS A 3 68.70 12.72 9.18
N ARG A 4 68.35 13.15 7.97
CA ARG A 4 67.06 13.79 7.69
C ARG A 4 65.97 12.74 7.89
N PHE A 5 65.16 12.92 8.92
CA PHE A 5 63.94 12.14 9.12
C PHE A 5 62.90 12.69 8.12
N ASN A 6 62.50 11.90 7.13
CA ASN A 6 61.39 12.23 6.24
C ASN A 6 60.08 11.88 6.96
N PRO A 7 59.22 12.85 7.32
CA PRO A 7 57.95 12.58 8.01
C PRO A 7 56.87 11.98 7.09
N ASP A 8 57.15 11.83 5.80
CA ASP A 8 56.09 11.80 4.78
C ASP A 8 55.59 10.41 4.37
N PHE A 9 56.05 9.33 5.00
CA PHE A 9 55.50 7.98 4.75
C PHE A 9 54.52 7.50 5.81
N SER A 10 54.58 8.01 7.05
CA SER A 10 53.63 7.62 8.10
C SER A 10 52.32 8.40 8.02
N LEU A 11 52.37 9.64 7.52
CA LEU A 11 51.20 10.53 7.42
C LEU A 11 50.27 10.19 6.24
N SER A 12 50.79 9.64 5.13
CA SER A 12 49.93 9.22 4.01
C SER A 12 49.14 7.95 4.33
N ILE A 13 49.76 6.99 5.04
CA ILE A 13 49.10 5.75 5.46
C ILE A 13 48.01 6.02 6.50
N SER A 14 48.21 6.98 7.41
CA SER A 14 47.21 7.31 8.43
C SER A 14 45.90 7.88 7.88
N HIS A 15 45.91 8.51 6.70
CA HIS A 15 44.68 9.03 6.10
C HIS A 15 43.88 7.92 5.40
N GLU A 16 44.55 6.95 4.76
CA GLU A 16 43.89 5.79 4.16
C GLU A 16 43.35 4.82 5.22
N LEU A 17 44.09 4.58 6.32
CA LEU A 17 43.62 3.76 7.43
C LEU A 17 42.41 4.36 8.16
N ALA A 18 42.28 5.69 8.20
CA ALA A 18 41.17 6.37 8.88
C ALA A 18 39.81 6.14 8.20
N TYR A 19 39.80 5.73 6.93
CA TYR A 19 38.58 5.37 6.18
C TYR A 19 38.41 3.86 6.00
N MET A 20 39.33 3.04 6.54
CA MET A 20 39.15 1.60 6.55
C MET A 20 38.16 1.18 7.62
N ARG A 21 37.06 0.54 7.21
CA ARG A 21 36.02 0.05 8.11
C ARG A 21 36.59 -1.19 8.80
N GLU A 22 36.50 -1.25 10.12
CA GLU A 22 36.96 -2.41 10.88
C GLU A 22 35.89 -3.53 10.81
N THR A 23 36.33 -4.78 10.66
CA THR A 23 35.44 -5.96 10.76
C THR A 23 35.03 -6.15 12.22
N PRO A 24 33.94 -6.90 12.50
CA PRO A 24 33.56 -7.24 13.87
C PRO A 24 34.66 -7.94 14.68
N GLU A 25 35.62 -8.59 14.01
CA GLU A 25 36.80 -9.21 14.64
C GLU A 25 38.02 -8.27 14.77
N GLY A 26 37.90 -6.99 14.39
CA GLY A 26 38.94 -5.97 14.51
C GLY A 26 39.99 -5.95 13.39
N GLY A 27 39.71 -6.55 12.23
CA GLY A 27 40.55 -6.47 11.02
C GLY A 27 40.15 -5.32 10.10
N TYR A 28 40.97 -4.98 9.10
CA TYR A 28 40.61 -4.00 8.07
C TYR A 28 39.90 -4.69 6.89
N VAL A 29 38.81 -4.10 6.40
CA VAL A 29 38.12 -4.56 5.18
C VAL A 29 39.09 -4.48 3.98
N ALA A 30 39.26 -5.56 3.23
CA ALA A 30 40.18 -5.58 2.10
C ALA A 30 39.62 -4.75 0.94
N HIS A 31 40.47 -4.13 0.10
CA HIS A 31 40.02 -3.30 -1.03
C HIS A 31 39.09 -4.06 -2.02
N GLY A 32 39.23 -5.39 -2.12
CA GLY A 32 38.31 -6.23 -2.91
C GLY A 32 36.89 -6.32 -2.33
N ASP A 33 36.75 -6.19 -1.00
CA ASP A 33 35.47 -6.23 -0.30
C ASP A 33 34.71 -4.91 -0.44
N TYR A 34 35.43 -3.79 -0.59
CA TYR A 34 34.82 -2.48 -0.90
C TYR A 34 34.08 -2.47 -2.22
N ALA A 35 34.65 -3.06 -3.28
CA ALA A 35 33.98 -3.16 -4.58
C ALA A 35 32.64 -3.91 -4.49
N THR A 36 32.60 -4.96 -3.66
CA THR A 36 31.38 -5.74 -3.39
C THR A 36 30.38 -4.94 -2.55
N LEU A 37 30.83 -4.22 -1.52
CA LEU A 37 29.96 -3.37 -0.72
C LEU A 37 29.36 -2.21 -1.53
N PHE A 38 30.10 -1.64 -2.48
CA PHE A 38 29.58 -0.61 -3.36
C PHE A 38 28.50 -1.15 -4.30
N SER A 39 28.69 -2.34 -4.88
CA SER A 39 27.67 -2.94 -5.75
C SER A 39 26.42 -3.35 -4.97
N GLU A 40 26.56 -3.91 -3.78
CA GLU A 40 25.42 -4.20 -2.88
C GLU A 40 24.66 -2.93 -2.49
N LEU A 41 25.37 -1.84 -2.19
CA LEU A 41 24.75 -0.56 -1.86
C LEU A 41 23.95 0.01 -3.05
N GLU A 42 24.46 -0.15 -4.28
CA GLU A 42 23.74 0.27 -5.49
C GLU A 42 22.46 -0.54 -5.69
N LEU A 43 22.51 -1.86 -5.47
CA LEU A 43 21.32 -2.72 -5.52
C LEU A 43 20.29 -2.34 -4.46
N VAL A 44 20.72 -2.13 -3.21
CA VAL A 44 19.82 -1.71 -2.12
C VAL A 44 19.18 -0.35 -2.38
N LYS A 45 19.94 0.60 -2.96
CA LYS A 45 19.38 1.89 -3.37
C LYS A 45 18.34 1.73 -4.47
N ALA A 46 18.62 0.90 -5.47
CA ALA A 46 17.67 0.63 -6.55
C ALA A 46 16.38 -0.02 -6.03
N ASP A 47 16.49 -0.98 -5.12
CA ASP A 47 15.33 -1.63 -4.49
C ASP A 47 14.53 -0.64 -3.64
N ARG A 48 15.20 0.18 -2.82
CA ARG A 48 14.54 1.24 -2.04
C ARG A 48 13.78 2.19 -2.97
N ASP A 49 14.40 2.64 -4.05
CA ASP A 49 13.78 3.60 -4.97
C ASP A 49 12.59 2.96 -5.71
N ALA A 50 12.67 1.66 -6.03
CA ALA A 50 11.56 0.91 -6.60
C ALA A 50 10.39 0.76 -5.60
N GLN A 51 10.68 0.47 -4.33
CA GLN A 51 9.65 0.39 -3.28
C GLN A 51 9.01 1.76 -3.02
N GLN A 52 9.81 2.83 -3.02
CA GLN A 52 9.28 4.19 -2.87
C GLN A 52 8.30 4.53 -3.99
N LYS A 53 8.65 4.24 -5.25
CA LYS A 53 7.73 4.45 -6.39
C LYS A 53 6.41 3.69 -6.25
N ARG A 54 6.45 2.47 -5.72
CA ARG A 54 5.23 1.68 -5.45
C ARG A 54 4.39 2.31 -4.34
N ALA A 55 5.03 2.74 -3.26
CA ALA A 55 4.36 3.42 -2.15
C ALA A 55 3.69 4.72 -2.61
N ASP A 56 4.38 5.51 -3.44
CA ASP A 56 3.84 6.75 -4.01
C ASP A 56 2.62 6.47 -4.89
N ALA A 57 2.69 5.45 -5.76
CA ALA A 57 1.56 5.05 -6.60
C ALA A 57 0.34 4.59 -5.78
N LEU A 58 0.57 3.81 -4.71
CA LEU A 58 -0.50 3.40 -3.79
C LEU A 58 -1.07 4.59 -3.02
N ALA A 59 -0.25 5.57 -2.65
CA ALA A 59 -0.73 6.77 -1.97
C ALA A 59 -1.65 7.59 -2.88
N VAL A 60 -1.30 7.71 -4.16
CA VAL A 60 -2.14 8.38 -5.17
C VAL A 60 -3.47 7.63 -5.35
N GLU A 61 -3.42 6.32 -5.61
CA GLU A 61 -4.63 5.50 -5.78
C GLU A 61 -5.53 5.56 -4.53
N ASN A 62 -4.95 5.48 -3.33
CA ASN A 62 -5.73 5.62 -2.09
C ASN A 62 -6.34 7.01 -1.93
N ALA A 63 -5.66 8.07 -2.36
CA ALA A 63 -6.23 9.42 -2.32
C ALA A 63 -7.42 9.55 -3.28
N GLU A 64 -7.33 8.97 -4.47
CA GLU A 64 -8.42 8.92 -5.45
C GLU A 64 -9.60 8.11 -4.91
N LEU A 65 -9.37 6.92 -4.37
CA LEU A 65 -10.43 6.10 -3.76
C LEU A 65 -11.09 6.83 -2.58
N ASN A 66 -10.31 7.51 -1.73
CA ASN A 66 -10.86 8.25 -0.58
C ASN A 66 -11.61 9.53 -0.98
N SER A 67 -11.44 10.01 -2.22
CA SER A 67 -12.22 11.14 -2.71
C SER A 67 -13.66 10.75 -3.06
N GLY A 68 -13.91 9.50 -3.44
CA GLY A 68 -15.23 8.97 -3.79
C GLY A 68 -15.97 9.79 -4.87
N CYS A 69 -17.26 9.53 -5.03
CA CYS A 69 -18.20 10.42 -5.73
C CYS A 69 -19.04 11.28 -4.77
N GLY A 70 -19.04 10.92 -3.48
CA GLY A 70 -19.74 11.64 -2.42
C GLY A 70 -19.42 11.04 -1.06
N PHE A 71 -20.04 11.62 -0.02
CA PHE A 71 -19.96 11.14 1.35
C PHE A 71 -21.38 10.98 1.89
N PHE A 72 -21.55 10.18 2.93
CA PHE A 72 -22.86 10.04 3.57
C PHE A 72 -22.74 10.11 5.09
N ALA A 73 -23.84 10.50 5.73
CA ALA A 73 -24.11 10.21 7.12
C ALA A 73 -25.43 9.44 7.22
N TYR A 74 -25.54 8.58 8.24
CA TYR A 74 -26.71 7.77 8.50
C TYR A 74 -27.02 7.72 10.00
N ASP A 75 -28.30 7.89 10.31
CA ASP A 75 -28.90 7.55 11.60
C ASP A 75 -30.37 7.08 11.38
N PRO A 76 -31.01 6.50 12.40
CA PRO A 76 -32.38 6.02 12.28
C PRO A 76 -33.44 7.10 12.00
N ASP A 77 -33.22 8.35 12.43
CA ASP A 77 -34.21 9.42 12.31
C ASP A 77 -34.11 10.17 10.98
N ASN A 78 -32.89 10.45 10.50
CA ASN A 78 -32.69 11.17 9.23
C ASN A 78 -32.50 10.23 8.02
N GLY A 79 -32.15 8.96 8.25
CA GLY A 79 -31.88 8.00 7.19
C GLY A 79 -30.54 8.28 6.50
N PHE A 80 -30.44 7.98 5.20
CA PHE A 80 -29.21 8.19 4.42
C PHE A 80 -29.18 9.60 3.86
N GLU A 81 -28.25 10.43 4.37
CA GLU A 81 -28.05 11.80 3.90
C GLU A 81 -26.69 11.93 3.19
N GLU A 82 -26.69 12.58 2.02
CA GLU A 82 -25.51 12.73 1.17
C GLU A 82 -24.86 14.10 1.33
N PHE A 83 -23.53 14.11 1.34
CA PHE A 83 -22.70 15.30 1.51
C PHE A 83 -21.61 15.37 0.44
N LYS A 84 -21.19 16.58 0.12
CA LYS A 84 -20.14 16.83 -0.89
C LYS A 84 -18.73 16.64 -0.34
N THR A 85 -18.58 16.85 0.97
CA THR A 85 -17.28 16.79 1.63
C THR A 85 -17.31 15.82 2.80
N LYS A 86 -16.14 15.26 3.11
CA LYS A 86 -15.94 14.38 4.25
C LYS A 86 -16.26 15.09 5.56
N GLU A 87 -15.83 16.34 5.67
CA GLU A 87 -15.99 17.16 6.86
C GLU A 87 -17.47 17.40 7.19
N GLU A 88 -18.29 17.65 6.17
CA GLU A 88 -19.74 17.81 6.34
C GLU A 88 -20.41 16.51 6.80
N ALA A 89 -20.07 15.37 6.20
CA ALA A 89 -20.63 14.07 6.60
C ALA A 89 -20.25 13.69 8.03
N ILE A 90 -19.00 13.95 8.43
CA ILE A 90 -18.54 13.72 9.81
C ILE A 90 -19.28 14.65 10.76
N ALA A 91 -19.36 15.95 10.45
CA ALA A 91 -20.04 16.92 11.29
C ALA A 91 -21.54 16.58 11.46
N ALA A 92 -22.20 16.10 10.41
CA ALA A 92 -23.57 15.61 10.47
C ALA A 92 -23.70 14.41 11.42
N ALA A 93 -22.87 13.38 11.24
CA ALA A 93 -22.85 12.21 12.13
C ALA A 93 -22.55 12.57 13.60
N GLU A 94 -21.60 13.49 13.84
CA GLU A 94 -21.30 14.00 15.18
C GLU A 94 -22.50 14.74 15.79
N SER A 95 -23.22 15.52 14.98
CA SER A 95 -24.43 16.23 15.43
C SER A 95 -25.56 15.27 15.80
N TYR A 96 -25.74 14.17 15.06
CA TYR A 96 -26.74 13.14 15.39
C TYR A 96 -26.36 12.45 16.70
N ILE A 97 -25.08 12.11 16.87
CA ILE A 97 -24.56 11.54 18.12
C ILE A 97 -24.81 12.49 19.30
N ASP A 98 -24.55 13.78 19.15
CA ASP A 98 -24.75 14.77 20.20
C ASP A 98 -26.23 14.97 20.54
N TYR A 99 -27.11 14.92 19.54
CA TYR A 99 -28.55 14.92 19.75
C TYR A 99 -28.97 13.75 20.65
N TYR A 100 -28.53 12.53 20.34
CA TYR A 100 -28.83 11.35 21.15
C TYR A 100 -28.20 11.40 22.55
N ARG A 101 -26.99 11.97 22.70
CA ARG A 101 -26.38 12.18 24.02
C ARG A 101 -27.18 13.12 24.91
N GLY A 102 -27.82 14.14 24.34
CA GLY A 102 -28.64 15.10 25.08
C GLY A 102 -29.86 14.44 25.75
N GLU A 103 -30.44 13.44 25.09
CA GLU A 103 -31.60 12.69 25.58
C GLU A 103 -31.20 11.45 26.40
N ALA A 104 -29.90 11.11 26.43
CA ALA A 104 -29.37 9.89 27.06
C ALA A 104 -29.19 10.01 28.58
N CYS A 105 -30.17 10.54 29.32
CA CYS A 105 -30.10 10.67 30.79
C CYS A 105 -29.85 9.31 31.49
N ASP A 106 -30.37 8.21 30.92
CA ASP A 106 -30.25 6.84 31.46
C ASP A 106 -29.52 5.86 30.52
N GLY A 107 -28.91 6.35 29.43
CA GLY A 107 -28.28 5.54 28.39
C GLY A 107 -28.69 5.96 26.98
N TRP A 108 -28.03 5.40 25.96
CA TRP A 108 -28.41 5.66 24.57
C TRP A 108 -29.85 5.20 24.32
N PRO A 109 -30.67 5.98 23.58
CA PRO A 109 -32.01 5.52 23.25
C PRO A 109 -31.94 4.19 22.49
N ASP A 110 -32.79 3.22 22.85
CA ASP A 110 -32.80 1.87 22.23
C ASP A 110 -33.06 1.90 20.72
N GLU A 111 -33.65 3.00 20.25
CA GLU A 111 -33.93 3.30 18.84
C GLU A 111 -32.65 3.60 18.05
N VAL A 112 -31.59 4.06 18.72
CA VAL A 112 -30.29 4.39 18.12
C VAL A 112 -29.46 3.12 17.98
N ALA A 113 -29.78 2.33 16.96
CA ALA A 113 -29.00 1.14 16.64
C ALA A 113 -27.58 1.48 16.17
N GLN A 114 -27.44 2.55 15.37
CA GLN A 114 -26.19 2.93 14.73
C GLN A 114 -26.24 4.37 14.19
N VAL A 115 -25.16 5.12 14.40
CA VAL A 115 -24.86 6.33 13.62
C VAL A 115 -23.59 6.07 12.82
N SER A 116 -23.56 6.44 11.55
CA SER A 116 -22.42 6.19 10.64
C SER A 116 -22.14 7.37 9.74
N TRP A 117 -20.89 7.49 9.31
CA TRP A 117 -20.52 8.27 8.14
C TRP A 117 -19.66 7.40 7.22
N GLY A 118 -19.59 7.73 5.93
CA GLY A 118 -18.75 7.00 4.99
C GLY A 118 -18.55 7.69 3.66
N ILE A 119 -17.81 7.00 2.78
CA ILE A 119 -17.47 7.45 1.43
C ILE A 119 -18.33 6.65 0.46
N ILE A 120 -18.94 7.34 -0.49
CA ILE A 120 -19.65 6.74 -1.61
C ILE A 120 -18.60 6.53 -2.71
N MET A 121 -18.20 5.28 -2.90
CA MET A 121 -17.21 4.92 -3.90
C MET A 121 -17.75 5.04 -5.32
N GLN A 122 -19.04 4.78 -5.49
CA GLN A 122 -19.72 4.78 -6.77
C GLN A 122 -21.23 4.83 -6.60
N GLU A 123 -21.89 5.46 -7.56
CA GLU A 123 -23.33 5.48 -7.70
C GLU A 123 -23.79 4.76 -8.97
N SER A 124 -25.04 4.31 -8.96
CA SER A 124 -25.65 3.73 -10.14
C SER A 124 -25.85 4.78 -11.23
N THR A 125 -25.44 4.46 -12.45
CA THR A 125 -25.64 5.30 -13.63
C THR A 125 -26.75 4.72 -14.49
N ARG A 126 -27.61 5.60 -15.03
CA ARG A 126 -28.62 5.22 -16.02
C ARG A 126 -27.95 4.82 -17.33
N VAL A 127 -28.31 3.65 -17.85
CA VAL A 127 -27.78 3.09 -19.09
C VAL A 127 -28.89 2.50 -19.95
N ASN A 128 -28.57 2.24 -21.23
CA ASN A 128 -29.48 1.59 -22.17
C ASN A 128 -30.86 2.26 -22.30
N GLU A 129 -30.92 3.60 -22.22
CA GLU A 129 -32.18 4.32 -22.40
C GLU A 129 -32.75 4.04 -23.80
N ARG A 130 -33.99 3.55 -23.84
CA ARG A 130 -34.69 3.21 -25.07
C ARG A 130 -36.20 3.46 -24.95
N PRO A 131 -36.91 3.56 -26.08
CA PRO A 131 -38.37 3.57 -26.06
C PRO A 131 -38.93 2.29 -25.43
N ARG A 132 -40.04 2.44 -24.72
CA ARG A 132 -40.85 1.34 -24.18
C ARG A 132 -41.40 0.47 -25.31
N THR A 133 -41.41 -0.85 -25.10
CA THR A 133 -42.11 -1.84 -25.94
C THR A 133 -43.22 -2.53 -25.16
N ASN A 134 -44.05 -3.32 -25.84
CA ASN A 134 -45.14 -4.07 -25.18
C ASN A 134 -44.65 -5.22 -24.30
N ASP A 135 -43.37 -5.60 -24.41
CA ASP A 135 -42.75 -6.64 -23.60
C ASP A 135 -42.24 -6.08 -22.25
N ASP A 136 -42.19 -4.76 -22.10
CA ASP A 136 -41.73 -4.10 -20.87
C ASP A 136 -42.81 -4.13 -19.78
N SER A 137 -42.42 -4.58 -18.58
CA SER A 137 -43.28 -4.65 -17.39
C SER A 137 -43.42 -3.30 -16.69
N CYS A 138 -43.76 -2.25 -17.42
CA CYS A 138 -43.98 -0.90 -16.89
C CYS A 138 -45.36 -0.36 -17.26
N ASP A 139 -45.81 0.67 -16.54
CA ASP A 139 -47.09 1.33 -16.80
C ASP A 139 -47.15 1.84 -18.26
N PRO A 140 -48.29 1.72 -18.97
CA PRO A 140 -48.44 2.24 -20.33
C PRO A 140 -48.16 3.74 -20.50
N ALA A 141 -48.22 4.54 -19.42
CA ALA A 141 -47.88 5.96 -19.43
C ALA A 141 -46.35 6.23 -19.48
N ILE A 142 -45.50 5.22 -19.29
CA ILE A 142 -44.04 5.36 -19.35
C ILE A 142 -43.60 5.31 -20.81
N GLU A 143 -42.94 6.36 -21.30
CA GLU A 143 -42.50 6.44 -22.71
C GLU A 143 -41.12 5.82 -22.95
N THR A 144 -40.24 5.88 -21.95
CA THR A 144 -38.87 5.38 -22.03
C THR A 144 -38.54 4.47 -20.85
N VAL A 145 -37.70 3.48 -21.12
CA VAL A 145 -37.15 2.59 -20.11
C VAL A 145 -35.62 2.68 -20.14
N CYS A 146 -35.00 2.56 -18.97
CA CYS A 146 -33.56 2.53 -18.81
C CYS A 146 -33.18 1.50 -17.75
N ASP A 147 -31.98 0.98 -17.86
CA ASP A 147 -31.34 0.15 -16.84
C ASP A 147 -30.48 1.03 -15.93
N TYR A 148 -30.04 0.45 -14.81
CA TYR A 148 -29.05 1.05 -13.92
C TYR A 148 -27.87 0.10 -13.78
N ALA A 149 -26.65 0.63 -13.90
CA ALA A 149 -25.42 -0.13 -13.73
C ALA A 149 -24.40 0.67 -12.91
N LEU A 150 -23.53 -0.02 -12.18
CA LEU A 150 -22.40 0.57 -11.49
C LEU A 150 -21.26 0.76 -12.50
N LEU A 151 -21.16 1.97 -13.08
CA LEU A 151 -20.15 2.34 -14.06
C LEU A 151 -19.52 3.72 -13.74
N PRO A 152 -18.25 3.96 -14.11
CA PRO A 152 -17.27 2.98 -14.61
C PRO A 152 -16.82 2.01 -13.51
N ASN A 153 -16.33 0.83 -13.87
CA ASN A 153 -15.78 -0.08 -12.87
C ASN A 153 -14.61 0.57 -12.13
N ILE A 154 -14.55 0.42 -10.80
CA ILE A 154 -13.44 0.96 -10.00
C ILE A 154 -12.26 0.02 -10.16
N GLU A 155 -11.19 0.51 -10.79
CA GLU A 155 -9.94 -0.22 -10.95
C GLU A 155 -8.92 0.20 -9.89
N THR A 156 -8.11 -0.75 -9.42
CA THR A 156 -7.01 -0.52 -8.49
C THR A 156 -5.68 -1.05 -9.06
N PRO A 157 -5.19 -0.47 -10.16
CA PRO A 157 -4.00 -0.96 -10.86
C PRO A 157 -2.73 -0.93 -10.01
N ALA A 158 -2.56 0.07 -9.13
CA ALA A 158 -1.40 0.15 -8.25
C ALA A 158 -1.44 -0.96 -7.19
N THR A 159 -2.60 -1.20 -6.58
CA THR A 159 -2.81 -2.34 -5.67
C THR A 159 -2.56 -3.67 -6.37
N SER A 160 -3.09 -3.85 -7.58
CA SER A 160 -2.90 -5.08 -8.37
C SER A 160 -1.42 -5.30 -8.72
N ALA A 161 -0.71 -4.25 -9.13
CA ALA A 161 0.72 -4.32 -9.41
C ALA A 161 1.56 -4.62 -8.15
N ALA A 162 1.18 -4.06 -7.00
CA ALA A 162 1.83 -4.34 -5.73
C ALA A 162 1.64 -5.81 -5.30
N LEU A 163 0.43 -6.35 -5.42
CA LEU A 163 0.14 -7.77 -5.16
C LEU A 163 0.97 -8.68 -6.07
N ALA A 164 1.00 -8.43 -7.37
CA ALA A 164 1.80 -9.21 -8.32
C ALA A 164 3.31 -9.16 -7.98
N ALA A 165 3.82 -8.02 -7.53
CA ALA A 165 5.21 -7.89 -7.11
C ALA A 165 5.52 -8.68 -5.83
N ILE A 166 4.59 -8.70 -4.87
CA ILE A 166 4.70 -9.50 -3.64
C ILE A 166 4.69 -10.99 -3.96
N GLU A 167 3.79 -11.43 -4.83
CA GLU A 167 3.70 -12.81 -5.29
C GLU A 167 4.99 -13.25 -5.98
N ALA A 168 5.53 -12.44 -6.89
CA ALA A 168 6.79 -12.71 -7.57
C ALA A 168 7.96 -12.89 -6.58
N TRP A 169 8.07 -12.00 -5.58
CA TRP A 169 9.10 -12.10 -4.56
C TRP A 169 8.96 -13.36 -3.68
N GLY A 170 7.72 -13.76 -3.37
CA GLY A 170 7.44 -15.01 -2.67
C GLY A 170 7.89 -16.24 -3.47
N VAL A 171 7.67 -16.24 -4.78
CA VAL A 171 8.13 -17.31 -5.69
C VAL A 171 9.65 -17.40 -5.70
N ASP A 172 10.37 -16.28 -5.87
CA ASP A 172 11.83 -16.27 -5.92
C ASP A 172 12.47 -16.84 -4.64
N LYS A 173 11.95 -16.44 -3.47
CA LYS A 173 12.42 -16.98 -2.18
C LYS A 173 12.15 -18.47 -2.05
N THR A 174 11.00 -18.94 -2.52
CA THR A 174 10.63 -20.36 -2.45
C THR A 174 11.55 -21.21 -3.34
N VAL A 175 11.83 -20.75 -4.56
CA VAL A 175 12.77 -21.41 -5.49
C VAL A 175 14.17 -21.51 -4.88
N ALA A 176 14.67 -20.43 -4.26
CA ALA A 176 15.98 -20.44 -3.60
C ALA A 176 16.05 -21.46 -2.46
N VAL A 177 15.00 -21.55 -1.62
CA VAL A 177 14.93 -22.53 -0.52
C VAL A 177 14.90 -23.96 -1.05
N ILE A 178 14.14 -24.24 -2.11
CA ILE A 178 14.08 -25.57 -2.73
C ILE A 178 15.46 -25.95 -3.28
N PHE A 179 16.11 -25.05 -4.02
CA PHE A 179 17.42 -25.30 -4.60
C PHE A 179 18.48 -25.59 -3.53
N LEU A 180 18.48 -24.83 -2.42
CA LEU A 180 19.39 -25.06 -1.30
C LEU A 180 19.14 -26.40 -0.61
N ARG A 181 17.86 -26.79 -0.44
CA ARG A 181 17.50 -28.09 0.13
C ARG A 181 18.03 -29.22 -0.75
N ASP A 182 17.78 -29.17 -2.05
CA ASP A 182 18.19 -30.21 -2.99
C ASP A 182 19.73 -30.33 -3.06
N LEU A 183 20.44 -29.20 -2.98
CA LEU A 183 21.90 -29.18 -2.92
C LEU A 183 22.44 -29.82 -1.62
N PHE A 184 21.79 -29.54 -0.48
CA PHE A 184 22.15 -30.13 0.81
C PHE A 184 21.91 -31.64 0.84
N GLU A 185 20.79 -32.11 0.29
CA GLU A 185 20.48 -33.53 0.13
C GLU A 185 21.50 -34.25 -0.78
N ALA A 186 21.93 -33.61 -1.87
CA ALA A 186 22.94 -34.17 -2.75
C ALA A 186 24.32 -34.27 -2.06
N ALA A 187 24.71 -33.23 -1.31
CA ALA A 187 25.97 -33.19 -0.58
C ALA A 187 26.02 -34.24 0.56
N THR A 188 24.91 -34.47 1.25
CA THR A 188 24.81 -35.51 2.29
C THR A 188 24.96 -36.91 1.70
N LYS A 189 24.25 -37.22 0.59
CA LYS A 189 24.41 -38.51 -0.12
C LYS A 189 25.85 -38.78 -0.58
N LEU A 190 26.54 -37.75 -1.07
CA LEU A 190 27.96 -37.85 -1.46
C LEU A 190 28.91 -38.12 -0.28
N ARG A 191 28.55 -37.65 0.92
CA ARG A 191 29.33 -37.86 2.14
C ARG A 191 29.13 -39.26 2.71
N GLU A 192 27.93 -39.82 2.62
CA GLU A 192 27.61 -41.18 3.06
C GLU A 192 28.17 -42.27 2.12
N ALA A 193 28.50 -41.91 0.87
CA ALA A 193 29.07 -42.81 -0.12
C ALA A 193 30.61 -42.98 -0.04
N LYS A 194 31.29 -42.30 0.90
CA LYS A 194 32.75 -42.38 1.13
C LYS A 194 33.05 -43.08 2.45
#